data_AF-A0A2T2TUR6-F1
#
_entry.id   AF-A0A2T2TUR6-F1
#
_cell.length_a   1.000
_cell.length_b   1.000
_cell.length_c   1.000
_cell.angle_alpha   90.00
_cell.angle_beta   90.00
_cell.angle_gamma   90.00
#
_symmetry.space_group_name_H-M   'P 1'
#
loop_
_entity.id
_entity.type
_entity.pdbx_description
1 polymer ?
#
loop_
_entity_poly.entity_id
_entity_poly.type
_entity_poly.pdbx_seq_one_letter_code
_entity_poly.pdbx_strand_id
1 'polypeptide(L)' 'RNYFHSVYFREPNGVNFEVATDPPGFLHDEPVDELGTKLMLPPFLQDRREEVEAQLADISV' A
#
# COMPACT_ATOMS: atom_id res chain seq x y z
N ARG A 1 -1.70 -4.86 5.80
CA ARG A 1 -1.33 -4.30 4.47
C ARG A 1 -0.38 -5.28 3.79
N ASN A 2 0.06 -5.04 2.54
CA ASN A 2 1.06 -5.91 1.89
C ASN A 2 2.47 -5.73 2.52
N TYR A 3 2.78 -4.50 2.96
CA TYR A 3 4.12 -4.11 3.42
C TYR A 3 4.31 -4.09 4.94
N PHE A 4 3.21 -4.14 5.70
CA PHE A 4 3.20 -4.12 7.17
C PHE A 4 1.84 -4.61 7.70
N HIS A 5 1.82 -5.04 8.96
CA HIS A 5 0.60 -5.29 9.72
C HIS A 5 0.23 -4.04 10.50
N SER A 6 -1.06 -3.70 10.56
CA SER A 6 -1.54 -2.47 11.18
C SER A 6 -2.77 -2.74 12.03
N VAL A 7 -2.82 -2.15 13.21
CA VAL A 7 -4.04 -2.03 14.02
C VAL A 7 -4.39 -0.56 14.23
N TYR A 8 -5.69 -0.25 14.25
CA TYR A 8 -6.19 1.11 14.37
C TYR A 8 -7.03 1.25 15.63
N PHE A 9 -6.87 2.37 16.34
CA PHE A 9 -7.72 2.73 17.46
C PHE A 9 -7.85 4.24 17.56
N ARG A 10 -8.97 4.71 18.12
CA ARG A 10 -9.19 6.13 18.40
C ARG A 10 -8.89 6.43 19.85
N GLU A 11 -8.13 7.49 20.11
CA GLU A 11 -8.01 8.02 21.46
C GLU A 11 -9.26 8.85 21.84
N PRO A 12 -9.47 9.20 23.12
CA PRO A 12 -10.71 9.83 23.59
C PRO A 12 -11.16 11.12 22.86
N ASN A 13 -10.24 11.92 22.32
CA ASN A 13 -10.54 13.12 21.54
C ASN A 13 -10.76 12.84 20.04
N GLY A 14 -10.79 11.56 19.64
CA GLY A 14 -11.16 11.10 18.31
C GLY A 14 -10.01 10.97 17.31
N VAL A 15 -8.75 11.29 17.70
CA VAL A 15 -7.59 11.09 16.83
C VAL A 15 -7.41 9.59 16.57
N ASN A 16 -7.30 9.22 15.30
CA ASN A 16 -7.08 7.85 14.88
C ASN A 16 -5.58 7.53 14.88
N PHE A 17 -5.17 6.60 15.73
CA PHE A 17 -3.82 6.08 15.80
C PHE A 17 -3.71 4.77 15.03
N GLU A 18 -2.56 4.59 14.41
CA GLU A 18 -2.15 3.35 13.78
C GLU A 18 -0.89 2.83 14.47
N VAL A 19 -0.88 1.55 14.80
CA VAL A 19 0.34 0.85 15.20
C VAL A 19 0.67 -0.13 14.08
N ALA A 20 1.83 0.09 13.44
CA ALA A 20 2.30 -0.69 12.31
C ALA A 20 3.58 -1.46 12.66
N THR A 21 3.75 -2.65 12.10
CA THR A 21 5.00 -3.42 12.22
C THR A 21 6.07 -2.89 11.26
N ASP A 22 7.34 -2.89 11.70
CA ASP A 22 8.47 -2.52 10.85
C ASP A 22 8.69 -3.48 9.67
N PRO A 23 8.82 -4.82 9.87
CA PRO A 23 8.87 -5.76 8.77
C PRO A 23 7.47 -6.04 8.17
N PRO A 24 7.39 -6.47 6.88
CA PRO A 24 8.50 -6.75 5.95
C PRO A 24 9.09 -5.53 5.22
N GLY A 25 8.35 -4.42 5.09
CA GLY A 25 8.77 -3.23 4.35
C GLY A 25 8.51 -3.30 2.84
N PHE A 26 8.87 -2.23 2.12
CA PHE A 26 8.57 -2.08 0.68
C PHE A 26 9.49 -2.90 -0.24
N LEU A 27 10.66 -3.31 0.25
CA LEU A 27 11.55 -4.21 -0.51
C LEU A 27 11.04 -5.66 -0.59
N HIS A 28 9.81 -5.89 -0.14
CA HIS A 28 9.17 -7.20 -0.15
C HIS A 28 8.92 -7.72 -1.56
N ASP A 29 8.50 -6.84 -2.48
CA ASP A 29 8.08 -7.18 -3.84
C ASP A 29 8.70 -6.29 -4.93
N GLU A 30 9.53 -5.29 -4.54
CA GLU A 30 10.26 -4.41 -5.46
C GLU A 30 11.74 -4.28 -5.04
N PRO A 31 12.70 -4.33 -5.98
CA PRO A 31 14.08 -3.99 -5.68
C PRO A 31 14.23 -2.47 -5.50
N VAL A 32 15.29 -2.05 -4.79
CA VAL A 32 15.51 -0.64 -4.39
C VAL A 32 15.48 0.32 -5.58
N ASP A 33 16.05 -0.09 -6.71
CA ASP A 33 16.20 0.70 -7.93
C ASP A 33 14.90 0.82 -8.75
N GLU A 34 13.89 -0.01 -8.48
CA GLU A 34 12.59 0.05 -9.15
C GLU A 34 11.45 0.52 -8.23
N LEU A 35 11.72 0.82 -6.96
CA LEU A 35 10.70 1.19 -5.97
C LEU A 35 9.77 2.30 -6.46
N GLY A 36 8.47 2.02 -6.48
CA GLY A 36 7.44 3.01 -6.79
C GLY A 36 7.38 3.41 -8.27
N THR A 37 8.11 2.69 -9.14
CA THR A 37 8.05 2.92 -10.59
C THR A 37 6.85 2.23 -11.26
N LYS A 38 6.22 1.28 -10.57
CA LYS A 38 5.09 0.49 -11.07
C LYS A 38 3.93 0.52 -10.08
N LEU A 39 2.71 0.37 -10.61
CA LEU A 39 1.52 0.21 -9.77
C LEU A 39 1.46 -1.20 -9.16
N MET A 40 1.76 -1.29 -7.88
CA MET A 40 1.64 -2.51 -7.10
C MET A 40 0.21 -2.68 -6.58
N LEU A 41 -0.41 -3.81 -6.95
CA LEU A 41 -1.74 -4.21 -6.48
C LEU A 41 -1.60 -5.36 -5.47
N PRO A 42 -2.41 -5.40 -4.41
CA PRO A 42 -2.42 -6.54 -3.52
C PRO A 42 -2.90 -7.79 -4.28
N PRO A 43 -2.48 -9.00 -3.87
CA PRO A 43 -2.77 -10.24 -4.62
C PRO A 43 -4.26 -10.43 -4.95
N PHE A 44 -5.16 -10.04 -4.05
CA PHE A 44 -6.61 -10.19 -4.23
C PHE A 44 -7.23 -9.22 -5.26
N LEU A 45 -6.47 -8.27 -5.81
CA LEU A 45 -6.92 -7.36 -6.87
C LEU A 45 -6.22 -7.57 -8.21
N GLN A 46 -5.27 -8.52 -8.31
CA GLN A 46 -4.50 -8.72 -9.54
C GLN A 46 -5.39 -9.08 -10.74
N ASP A 47 -6.43 -9.90 -10.53
CA ASP A 47 -7.39 -10.30 -11.58
C ASP A 47 -8.23 -9.12 -12.12
N ARG A 48 -8.27 -8.00 -11.40
CA ARG A 48 -9.03 -6.80 -11.74
C ARG A 48 -8.13 -5.62 -12.09
N ARG A 49 -6.85 -5.87 -12.43
CA ARG A 49 -5.87 -4.82 -12.72
C ARG A 49 -6.36 -3.80 -13.73
N GLU A 50 -6.83 -4.26 -14.88
CA GLU A 50 -7.27 -3.38 -15.97
C GLU A 50 -8.42 -2.46 -15.54
N GLU A 51 -9.37 -2.99 -14.75
CA GLU A 51 -10.48 -2.21 -14.21
C GLU A 51 -10.00 -1.12 -13.23
N VAL A 52 -9.04 -1.46 -12.36
CA VAL A 52 -8.47 -0.52 -11.39
C VAL A 52 -7.65 0.56 -12.10
N GLU A 53 -6.76 0.18 -13.02
CA GLU A 53 -5.91 1.10 -13.76
C GLU A 53 -6.73 2.09 -14.59
N ALA A 54 -7.84 1.65 -15.19
CA ALA A 54 -8.72 2.52 -15.96
C ALA A 54 -9.42 3.63 -15.15
N GLN A 55 -9.46 3.53 -13.82
CA GLN A 55 -10.09 4.51 -12.92
C GLN A 55 -9.10 5.50 -12.30
N LEU A 56 -7.80 5.29 -12.50
CA LEU A 56 -6.76 6.13 -11.92
C LEU A 56 -6.40 7.28 -12.88
N ALA A 57 -6.11 8.44 -12.30
CA ALA A 57 -5.52 9.54 -13.05
C ALA A 57 -4.01 9.28 -13.24
N ASP A 58 -3.47 9.71 -14.37
CA ASP A 58 -2.03 9.70 -14.60
C ASP A 58 -1.32 10.67 -13.65
N ILE A 59 -0.21 10.22 -13.07
CA ILE A 59 0.64 11.01 -12.18
C ILE A 59 2.08 10.81 -12.62
N SER A 60 2.84 11.91 -12.70
CA SER A 60 4.29 11.88 -12.87
C SER A 60 4.97 12.25 -11.55
N VAL A 61 6.10 11.60 -11.27
CA VAL A 61 6.95 11.88 -10.10
C VAL A 61 7.87 13.07 -10.38
#